data_AF-A0A3E0NYZ8-F1
#
_entry.id   AF-A0A3E0NYZ8-F1
#
_cell.length_a   1.000
_cell.length_b   1.000
_cell.length_c   1.000
_cell.angle_alpha   90.00
_cell.angle_beta   90.00
_cell.angle_gamma   90.00
#
_symmetry.space_group_name_H-M   'P 1'
#
loop_
_entity.id
_entity.type
_entity.pdbx_description
1 polymer ?
#
loop_
_entity_poly.entity_id
_entity_poly.type
_entity_poly.pdbx_seq_one_letter_code
_entity_poly.pdbx_strand_id
1 'polypeptide(L)'
;MPEGRELEAVAFYNGVLGIPRAPKPPNLAARGGVWFERGDLRIHLGVEADFRPARKAHPALIADDLSRLRKRLEGAGIEVVVDEPLVGFDRFYVNDP
;
A
#
# COMPACT_ATOMS: atom_id res chain seq x y z
N MET A 1 -0.83 -8.07 7.21
CA MET A 1 0.55 -7.57 7.33
C MET A 1 1.23 -8.30 8.48
N PRO A 2 2.56 -8.48 8.45
CA PRO A 2 3.28 -9.10 9.56
C PRO A 2 3.27 -8.20 10.82
N GLU A 3 3.40 -8.83 11.99
CA GLU A 3 3.51 -8.13 13.27
C GLU A 3 4.78 -7.27 13.34
N GLY A 4 4.68 -6.05 13.89
CA GLY A 4 5.83 -5.17 14.12
C GLY A 4 6.37 -4.44 12.88
N ARG A 5 5.63 -4.43 11.76
CA ARG A 5 5.98 -3.71 10.51
C ARG A 5 5.10 -2.47 10.27
N GLU A 6 4.36 -1.99 11.27
CA GLU A 6 3.48 -0.83 11.14
C GLU A 6 4.22 0.44 10.71
N LEU A 7 5.46 0.65 11.17
CA LEU A 7 6.26 1.82 10.77
C LEU A 7 6.66 1.77 9.30
N GLU A 8 7.02 0.60 8.77
CA GLU A 8 7.29 0.43 7.34
C GLU A 8 6.02 0.62 6.50
N ALA A 9 4.90 0.07 6.93
CA ALA A 9 3.62 0.33 6.29
C ALA A 9 3.31 1.83 6.26
N VAL A 10 3.55 2.56 7.35
CA VAL A 10 3.39 4.02 7.38
C VAL A 10 4.34 4.72 6.42
N ALA A 11 5.62 4.33 6.39
CA ALA A 11 6.58 4.91 5.46
C ALA A 11 6.16 4.71 3.99
N PHE A 12 5.64 3.53 3.64
CA PHE A 12 5.17 3.22 2.30
C PHE A 12 3.82 3.90 1.97
N TYR A 13 2.75 3.56 2.68
CA TYR A 13 1.40 4.01 2.33
C TYR A 13 1.21 5.51 2.57
N ASN A 14 1.74 6.06 3.67
CA ASN A 14 1.65 7.49 3.95
C ASN A 14 2.79 8.29 3.32
N GLY A 15 4.04 7.83 3.43
CA GLY A 15 5.18 8.57 2.88
C GLY A 15 5.25 8.51 1.34
N VAL A 16 5.21 7.31 0.77
CA VAL A 16 5.42 7.11 -0.67
C VAL A 16 4.12 7.19 -1.48
N LEU A 17 3.04 6.52 -1.07
CA LEU A 17 1.75 6.63 -1.77
C LEU A 17 1.00 7.92 -1.38
N GLY A 18 1.42 8.57 -0.29
CA GLY A 18 0.82 9.83 0.17
C GLY A 18 -0.54 9.67 0.83
N ILE A 19 -0.99 8.44 1.15
CA ILE A 19 -2.32 8.14 1.69
C ILE A 19 -2.26 8.35 3.21
N PRO A 20 -2.97 9.35 3.78
CA PRO A 20 -2.95 9.64 5.22
C PRO A 20 -3.28 8.44 6.10
N ARG A 21 -2.63 8.35 7.27
CA ARG A 21 -3.07 7.42 8.32
C ARG A 21 -4.45 7.82 8.84
N ALA A 22 -5.27 6.83 9.14
CA ALA A 22 -6.54 7.00 9.83
C ALA A 22 -6.51 6.36 11.22
N PRO A 23 -7.22 6.94 12.21
CA PRO A 23 -7.37 6.32 13.51
C PRO A 23 -8.22 5.07 13.40
N LYS A 24 -7.78 3.99 14.06
CA LYS A 24 -8.61 2.80 14.22
C LYS A 24 -9.70 3.06 15.28
N PRO A 25 -10.89 2.47 15.13
CA PRO A 25 -11.90 2.44 16.19
C PRO A 25 -11.33 1.87 17.50
N PRO A 26 -11.75 2.36 18.68
CA PRO A 26 -11.18 1.93 19.97
C PRO A 26 -11.21 0.42 20.19
N ASN A 27 -12.28 -0.26 19.79
CA ASN A 27 -12.44 -1.71 19.92
C ASN A 27 -11.50 -2.53 19.01
N LEU A 28 -10.86 -1.90 18.03
CA LEU A 28 -9.90 -2.53 17.12
C LEU A 28 -8.45 -2.10 17.40
N ALA A 29 -8.23 -1.04 18.19
CA ALA A 29 -6.92 -0.44 18.41
C ALA A 29 -5.87 -1.45 18.93
N ALA A 30 -6.26 -2.31 19.88
CA ALA A 30 -5.38 -3.30 20.50
C ALA A 30 -4.93 -4.46 19.57
N ARG A 31 -5.48 -4.56 18.36
CA ARG A 31 -5.23 -5.70 17.44
C ARG A 31 -4.00 -5.52 16.53
N GLY A 32 -3.16 -4.51 16.77
CA GLY A 32 -2.04 -4.18 15.88
C GLY A 32 -2.46 -3.69 14.49
N GLY A 33 -1.51 -3.32 13.64
CA GLY A 33 -1.77 -2.88 12.28
C GLY A 33 -2.19 -1.41 12.15
N VAL A 34 -2.47 -0.97 10.92
CA VAL A 34 -2.62 0.45 10.57
C VAL A 34 -3.64 0.65 9.45
N TRP A 35 -4.41 1.74 9.53
CA TRP A 35 -5.39 2.14 8.53
C TRP A 35 -4.93 3.38 7.78
N PHE A 36 -5.25 3.44 6.48
CA PHE A 36 -4.96 4.57 5.60
C PHE A 36 -6.20 4.96 4.80
N GLU A 37 -6.37 6.27 4.63
CA GLU A 37 -7.61 6.83 4.13
C GLU A 37 -7.40 8.12 3.33
N ARG A 38 -8.06 8.23 2.17
CA ARG A 38 -8.09 9.45 1.34
C ARG A 38 -9.37 9.49 0.52
N GLY A 39 -10.29 10.41 0.84
CA GLY A 39 -11.61 10.42 0.23
C GLY A 39 -12.31 9.07 0.45
N ASP A 40 -12.75 8.43 -0.62
CA ASP A 40 -13.41 7.12 -0.58
C ASP A 40 -12.44 5.94 -0.52
N LEU A 41 -11.12 6.17 -0.70
CA LEU A 41 -10.11 5.12 -0.59
C LEU A 41 -9.88 4.74 0.87
N ARG A 42 -10.00 3.45 1.17
CA ARG A 42 -9.73 2.84 2.48
C ARG A 42 -8.78 1.64 2.30
N ILE A 43 -7.64 1.65 2.99
CA ILE A 43 -6.69 0.53 3.03
C ILE A 43 -6.45 0.17 4.49
N HIS A 44 -6.86 -1.03 4.89
CA HIS A 44 -6.75 -1.51 6.27
C HIS A 44 -5.80 -2.68 6.33
N LEU A 45 -4.67 -2.49 7.01
CA LEU A 45 -3.72 -3.55 7.24
C LEU A 45 -3.92 -4.11 8.64
N GLY A 46 -4.49 -5.31 8.73
CA GLY A 46 -4.53 -6.10 9.97
C GLY A 46 -3.24 -6.88 10.17
N VAL A 47 -2.75 -6.95 11.40
CA VAL A 47 -1.66 -7.85 11.76
C VAL A 47 -2.15 -9.30 11.73
N GLU A 48 -1.33 -10.19 11.19
CA GLU A 48 -1.57 -11.63 11.14
C GLU A 48 -0.29 -12.36 11.58
N ALA A 49 -0.41 -13.27 12.55
CA ALA A 49 0.74 -13.94 13.16
C ALA A 49 1.54 -14.79 12.14
N ASP A 50 0.83 -15.53 11.28
CA ASP A 50 1.42 -16.37 10.22
C ASP A 50 1.26 -15.71 8.83
N PHE A 51 1.45 -14.40 8.77
CA PHE A 51 1.23 -13.62 7.55
C PHE A 51 1.98 -14.21 6.35
N ARG A 52 1.26 -14.37 5.23
CA ARG A 52 1.83 -14.73 3.93
C ARG A 52 1.43 -13.68 2.90
N PRO A 53 2.38 -13.08 2.16
CA PRO A 53 2.06 -12.05 1.18
C PRO A 53 1.22 -12.63 0.03
N ALA A 54 0.19 -11.91 -0.37
CA ALA A 54 -0.62 -12.25 -1.54
C ALA A 54 0.18 -11.91 -2.82
N ARG A 55 0.65 -12.94 -3.53
CA ARG A 55 1.53 -12.77 -4.71
C ARG A 55 0.79 -12.59 -6.03
N LYS A 56 -0.53 -12.72 -6.03
CA LYS A 56 -1.36 -12.66 -7.26
C LYS A 56 -2.61 -11.84 -7.07
N ALA A 57 -3.42 -12.15 -6.06
CA ALA A 57 -4.57 -11.31 -5.71
C ALA A 57 -4.05 -9.98 -5.14
N HIS A 58 -4.51 -8.87 -5.69
CA HIS A 58 -4.09 -7.53 -5.27
C HIS A 58 -5.23 -6.52 -5.50
N PRO A 59 -5.29 -5.44 -4.69
CA PRO A 59 -6.04 -4.26 -5.07
C PRO A 59 -5.29 -3.47 -6.15
N ALA A 60 -6.02 -2.88 -7.10
CA ALA A 60 -5.48 -1.92 -8.05
C ALA A 60 -5.98 -0.52 -7.68
N LEU A 61 -5.05 0.42 -7.49
CA LEU A 61 -5.37 1.82 -7.18
C LEU A 61 -5.22 2.67 -8.43
N ILE A 62 -6.21 3.53 -8.70
CA ILE A 62 -6.09 4.55 -9.74
C ILE A 62 -5.26 5.71 -9.21
N ALA A 63 -4.33 6.19 -10.02
CA ALA A 63 -3.48 7.34 -9.72
C ALA A 63 -3.61 8.38 -10.83
N ASP A 64 -3.75 9.65 -10.46
CA ASP A 64 -3.89 10.76 -11.42
C ASP A 64 -2.62 10.95 -12.28
N ASP A 65 -1.45 10.69 -11.71
CA ASP A 65 -0.15 10.81 -12.38
C ASP A 65 0.75 9.61 -12.07
N LEU A 66 0.63 8.59 -12.92
CA LEU A 66 1.37 7.34 -12.77
C LEU A 66 2.89 7.52 -12.95
N SER A 67 3.30 8.47 -13.80
CA SER A 67 4.72 8.75 -14.06
C SER A 67 5.40 9.39 -12.85
N ARG A 68 4.73 10.34 -12.20
CA ARG A 68 5.23 10.95 -10.96
C ARG A 68 5.23 9.96 -9.81
N LEU A 69 4.20 9.10 -9.71
CA LEU A 69 4.17 8.04 -8.70
C LEU A 69 5.33 7.07 -8.88
N ARG A 70 5.59 6.63 -10.11
CA ARG A 70 6.73 5.75 -10.44
C ARG A 70 8.06 6.35 -9.95
N LYS A 71 8.34 7.61 -10.26
CA LYS A 71 9.57 8.29 -9.81
C LYS A 71 9.70 8.34 -8.29
N ARG A 72 8.58 8.54 -7.57
CA ARG A 72 8.58 8.54 -6.09
C ARG A 72 8.89 7.16 -5.52
N LEU A 73 8.33 6.10 -6.11
CA LEU A 73 8.58 4.72 -5.72
C LEU A 73 10.05 4.34 -5.95
N GLU A 74 10.55 4.56 -7.17
CA GLU A 74 11.95 4.28 -7.53
C GLU A 74 12.93 5.10 -6.67
N GLY A 75 12.62 6.38 -6.42
CA GLY A 75 13.42 7.24 -5.55
C GLY A 75 13.43 6.81 -4.07
N ALA A 76 12.42 6.07 -3.62
CA ALA A 76 12.37 5.44 -2.30
C ALA A 76 13.01 4.04 -2.29
N GLY A 77 13.62 3.60 -3.40
CA GLY A 77 14.23 2.28 -3.53
C GLY A 77 13.23 1.14 -3.71
N ILE A 78 11.98 1.44 -4.05
CA ILE A 78 10.94 0.43 -4.28
C ILE A 78 10.99 0.00 -5.74
N GLU A 79 11.10 -1.30 -5.96
CA GLU A 79 11.09 -1.90 -7.29
C GLU A 79 9.71 -1.77 -7.94
N VAL A 80 9.70 -1.28 -9.17
CA VAL A 80 8.50 -1.17 -10.01
C VAL A 80 8.53 -2.30 -11.04
N VAL A 81 7.52 -3.17 -10.98
CA VAL A 81 7.37 -4.32 -11.88
C VAL A 81 6.39 -3.95 -12.98
N VAL A 82 6.86 -4.00 -14.23
CA VAL A 82 5.99 -3.85 -15.41
C VAL A 82 5.66 -5.25 -15.92
N ASP A 83 4.39 -5.49 -16.20
CA ASP A 83 3.85 -6.77 -16.68
C ASP A 83 3.23 -6.59 -18.07
N GLU A 84 2.58 -7.64 -18.57
CA GLU A 84 1.86 -7.62 -19.83
C GLU A 84 0.92 -6.39 -19.93
N PRO A 85 0.91 -5.71 -21.09
CA PRO A 85 0.03 -4.58 -21.33
C PRO A 85 -1.44 -4.92 -21.08
N LEU A 86 -2.16 -4.03 -20.41
CA LEU A 86 -3.61 -4.08 -20.33
C LEU A 86 -4.18 -3.01 -21.23
N VAL A 87 -4.96 -3.40 -22.24
CA VAL A 87 -5.54 -2.46 -23.20
C VAL A 87 -6.36 -1.40 -22.45
N GLY A 88 -6.04 -0.13 -22.70
CA GLY A 88 -6.68 1.02 -22.07
C GLY A 88 -6.07 1.48 -20.73
N PHE A 89 -5.01 0.82 -20.24
CA PHE A 89 -4.38 1.17 -18.98
C PHE A 89 -2.85 1.18 -19.07
N ASP A 90 -2.24 2.29 -18.64
CA ASP A 90 -0.88 2.27 -18.14
C ASP A 90 -0.90 1.76 -16.70
N ARG A 91 -0.07 0.76 -16.39
CA ARG A 91 -0.03 0.15 -15.07
C ARG A 91 1.36 -0.39 -14.74
N PHE A 92 1.61 -0.52 -13.45
CA PHE A 92 2.73 -1.28 -12.91
C PHE A 92 2.31 -1.86 -11.56
N TYR A 93 3.11 -2.81 -11.07
CA TYR A 93 2.97 -3.38 -9.75
C TYR A 93 4.15 -2.98 -8.87
N VAL A 94 3.91 -2.99 -7.57
CA VAL A 94 4.94 -2.89 -6.54
C VAL A 94 4.57 -3.84 -5.41
N ASN A 95 5.58 -4.30 -4.68
CA ASN A 95 5.36 -4.96 -3.39
C ASN A 95 5.40 -3.88 -2.31
N ASP A 96 4.45 -3.91 -1.37
CA ASP A 96 4.59 -3.17 -0.14
C ASP A 96 5.63 -3.89 0.79
N PRO A 97 6.14 -3.20 1.82
CA PRO A 97 7.17 -3.74 2.72
C PRO A 97 6.75 -5.01 3.49
#